data_AF-A0A318KJE8-F1
#
_entry.id   AF-A0A318KJE8-F1
#
_cell.length_a   1.000
_cell.length_b   1.000
_cell.length_c   1.000
_cell.angle_alpha   90.00
_cell.angle_beta   90.00
_cell.angle_gamma   90.00
#
_symmetry.space_group_name_H-M   'P 1'
#
loop_
_entity.id
_entity.type
_entity.pdbx_description
1 polymer ?
#
loop_
_entity_poly.entity_id
_entity_poly.type
_entity_poly.pdbx_seq_one_letter_code
_entity_poly.pdbx_strand_id
1 'polypeptide(L)'
;MPAGWRAWLLHLRNKLHEEDKQQHIEWSFWLTHAACLLWPLPWALAAVTATGLCKEIWDARYGSGFCWYDMLGNAIGIALALMMICLAPEGLYYP
;
A
#
# COMPACT_ATOMS: atom_id res chain seq x y z
N MET A 1 -10.51 -11.50 -24.77
CA MET A 1 -9.28 -11.48 -23.96
C MET A 1 -8.54 -12.80 -24.16
N PRO A 2 -7.21 -12.81 -24.39
CA PRO A 2 -6.44 -14.03 -24.52
C PRO A 2 -6.57 -14.89 -23.24
N ALA A 3 -6.59 -16.22 -23.38
CA ALA A 3 -6.76 -17.14 -22.25
C ALA A 3 -5.72 -16.91 -21.12
N GLY A 4 -4.50 -16.51 -21.48
CA GLY A 4 -3.43 -16.18 -20.52
C GLY A 4 -3.73 -15.00 -19.61
N TRP A 5 -4.47 -13.98 -20.07
CA TRP A 5 -4.83 -12.82 -19.25
C TRP A 5 -5.82 -13.15 -18.15
N ARG A 6 -6.78 -14.03 -18.42
CA ARG A 6 -7.71 -14.48 -17.37
C ARG A 6 -6.99 -15.27 -16.29
N ALA A 7 -6.09 -16.18 -16.68
CA ALA A 7 -5.29 -16.96 -15.73
C ALA A 7 -4.39 -16.07 -14.86
N TRP A 8 -3.73 -15.09 -15.48
CA TRP A 8 -2.88 -14.13 -14.75
C TRP A 8 -3.68 -13.27 -13.76
N LEU A 9 -4.84 -12.75 -14.16
CA LEU A 9 -5.71 -11.97 -13.27
C LEU A 9 -6.22 -12.79 -12.08
N LEU A 10 -6.58 -14.06 -12.31
CA LEU A 10 -6.99 -14.96 -11.24
C LEU A 10 -5.85 -15.24 -10.27
N HIS A 11 -4.64 -15.46 -10.79
CA HIS A 11 -3.44 -15.64 -9.97
C HIS A 11 -3.16 -14.40 -9.12
N LEU A 12 -3.17 -13.21 -9.74
CA LEU A 12 -2.96 -11.94 -9.05
C LEU A 12 -3.99 -11.73 -7.94
N ARG A 13 -5.28 -11.94 -8.25
CA ARG A 13 -6.36 -11.84 -7.26
C ARG A 13 -6.12 -12.78 -6.08
N ASN A 14 -5.80 -14.05 -6.37
CA ASN A 14 -5.57 -15.04 -5.32
C ASN A 14 -4.37 -14.66 -4.44
N LYS A 15 -3.29 -14.13 -5.04
CA LYS A 15 -2.13 -13.63 -4.31
C LYS A 15 -2.45 -12.43 -3.43
N LEU A 16 -3.21 -11.46 -3.94
CA LEU A 16 -3.62 -10.30 -3.16
C LEU A 16 -4.58 -10.66 -2.01
N HIS A 17 -5.33 -11.76 -2.12
CA HIS A 17 -6.20 -12.25 -1.07
C HIS A 17 -5.47 -13.02 0.05
N GLU A 18 -4.17 -13.27 -0.08
CA GLU A 18 -3.38 -13.83 1.02
C GLU A 18 -3.39 -12.84 2.21
N GLU A 19 -3.53 -13.36 3.43
CA GLU A 19 -3.70 -12.56 4.65
C GLU A 19 -2.58 -11.52 4.82
N ASP A 20 -1.35 -11.93 4.57
CA ASP A 20 -0.16 -11.07 4.59
C ASP A 20 -0.31 -9.87 3.62
N LYS A 21 -0.80 -10.10 2.39
CA LYS A 21 -0.98 -9.03 1.40
C LYS A 21 -2.12 -8.09 1.77
N GLN A 22 -3.17 -8.62 2.41
CA GLN A 22 -4.25 -7.80 2.96
C GLN A 22 -3.75 -6.90 4.09
N GLN A 23 -2.88 -7.38 4.96
CA GLN A 23 -2.26 -6.55 6.01
C GLN A 23 -1.43 -5.42 5.40
N HIS A 24 -0.67 -5.68 4.34
CA HIS A 24 0.06 -4.64 3.60
C HIS A 24 -0.84 -3.54 3.04
N ILE A 25 -2.01 -3.91 2.50
CA ILE A 25 -3.04 -2.95 2.04
C ILE A 25 -3.59 -2.15 3.23
N GLU A 26 -4.03 -2.83 4.29
CA GLU A 26 -4.69 -2.21 5.45
C GLU A 26 -3.75 -1.26 6.20
N TRP A 27 -2.54 -1.71 6.52
CA TRP A 27 -1.57 -0.88 7.23
C TRP A 27 -1.13 0.31 6.38
N SER A 28 -0.86 0.12 5.10
CA SER A 28 -0.48 1.24 4.24
C SER A 28 -1.63 2.25 4.07
N PHE A 29 -2.88 1.79 4.05
CA PHE A 29 -4.06 2.65 4.06
C PHE A 29 -4.10 3.54 5.32
N TRP A 30 -4.07 2.93 6.51
CA TRP A 30 -4.16 3.67 7.76
C TRP A 30 -2.93 4.52 8.05
N LEU A 31 -1.73 4.03 7.73
CA LEU A 31 -0.50 4.81 7.85
C LEU A 31 -0.51 6.05 6.95
N THR A 32 -1.07 5.96 5.74
CA THR A 32 -1.21 7.13 4.85
C THR A 32 -2.13 8.18 5.45
N HIS A 33 -3.28 7.77 5.99
CA HIS A 33 -4.17 8.68 6.71
C HIS A 33 -3.49 9.32 7.92
N ALA A 34 -2.87 8.52 8.78
CA ALA A 34 -2.18 9.01 9.97
C ALA A 34 -1.03 9.96 9.62
N ALA A 35 -0.24 9.64 8.59
CA ALA A 35 0.84 10.49 8.12
C ALA A 35 0.33 11.81 7.56
N CYS A 36 -0.81 11.81 6.86
CA CYS A 36 -1.43 13.04 6.34
C CYS A 36 -2.03 13.94 7.43
N LEU A 37 -2.29 13.42 8.65
CA LEU A 37 -2.66 14.26 9.79
C LEU A 37 -1.47 15.03 10.37
N LEU A 38 -0.25 14.54 10.14
CA LEU A 38 0.98 15.10 10.70
C LEU A 38 1.79 15.90 9.68
N TRP A 39 1.71 15.52 8.42
CA TRP A 39 2.54 16.04 7.36
C TRP A 39 1.74 16.36 6.09
N PRO A 40 2.18 17.35 5.29
CA PRO A 40 1.65 17.55 3.94
C PRO A 40 1.77 16.30 3.08
N LEU A 41 0.82 16.11 2.16
CA LEU A 41 0.69 14.90 1.35
C LEU A 41 2.00 14.38 0.72
N PRO A 42 2.88 15.20 0.11
CA PRO A 42 4.11 14.68 -0.48
C PRO A 42 5.03 14.00 0.54
N TRP A 43 5.12 14.56 1.75
CA TRP A 43 5.96 14.01 2.83
C TRP A 43 5.34 12.77 3.44
N ALA A 44 4.01 12.76 3.63
CA ALA A 44 3.29 11.58 4.09
C ALA A 44 3.47 10.39 3.13
N LEU A 45 3.31 10.63 1.81
CA LEU A 45 3.51 9.60 0.80
C LEU A 45 4.95 9.08 0.77
N ALA A 46 5.93 9.97 0.83
CA ALA A 46 7.34 9.59 0.88
C ALA A 46 7.64 8.73 2.11
N ALA A 47 7.14 9.12 3.29
CA ALA A 47 7.34 8.39 4.54
C ALA A 47 6.71 6.99 4.52
N VAL A 48 5.45 6.86 4.09
CA VAL A 48 4.75 5.57 4.07
C VAL A 48 5.33 4.64 3.01
N THR A 49 5.64 5.15 1.82
CA THR A 49 6.28 4.36 0.76
C THR A 49 7.68 3.88 1.18
N ALA A 50 8.47 4.76 1.81
CA ALA A 50 9.77 4.40 2.35
C ALA A 50 9.65 3.37 3.46
N THR A 51 8.64 3.46 4.33
CA THR A 51 8.40 2.48 5.39
C THR A 51 8.12 1.09 4.81
N GLY A 52 7.23 0.98 3.82
CA GLY A 52 6.96 -0.27 3.13
C GLY A 52 8.19 -0.85 2.43
N LEU A 53 8.96 -0.01 1.73
CA LEU A 53 10.21 -0.43 1.08
C LEU A 53 11.27 -0.88 2.10
N CYS A 54 11.43 -0.15 3.20
CA CYS A 54 12.38 -0.50 4.26
C CYS A 54 12.03 -1.83 4.91
N LYS A 55 10.74 -2.12 5.14
CA LYS A 55 10.27 -3.42 5.61
C LYS A 55 10.69 -4.52 4.63
N GLU A 56 10.44 -4.35 3.34
CA GLU A 56 10.81 -5.37 2.33
C GLU A 56 12.33 -5.53 2.17
N ILE A 57 13.10 -4.44 2.28
CA ILE A 57 14.57 -4.50 2.29
C ILE A 57 15.08 -5.22 3.55
N TRP A 58 14.40 -5.04 4.69
CA TRP A 58 14.71 -5.74 5.93
C TRP A 58 14.44 -7.23 5.78
N ASP A 59 13.26 -7.61 5.28
CA ASP A 59 12.88 -9.01 5.06
C ASP A 59 13.78 -9.69 4.03
N ALA A 60 14.27 -8.95 3.03
CA ALA A 60 15.26 -9.45 2.08
C ALA A 60 16.60 -9.84 2.71
N ARG A 61 16.98 -9.19 3.82
CA ARG A 61 18.26 -9.44 4.50
C ARG A 61 18.15 -10.39 5.68
N TYR A 62 17.03 -10.34 6.39
CA TYR A 62 16.90 -10.97 7.71
C TYR A 62 15.63 -11.82 7.86
N GLY A 63 14.75 -11.84 6.85
CA GLY A 63 13.42 -12.45 6.94
C GLY A 63 13.09 -13.35 5.75
N SER A 64 11.84 -13.24 5.29
CA SER A 64 11.24 -14.10 4.27
C SER A 64 11.66 -13.81 2.83
N GLY A 65 12.50 -12.80 2.59
CA GLY A 65 12.85 -12.33 1.25
C GLY A 65 12.03 -11.12 0.81
N PHE A 66 12.45 -10.47 -0.28
CA PHE A 66 11.75 -9.34 -0.88
C PHE A 66 10.54 -9.81 -1.70
N CYS A 67 9.36 -9.22 -1.48
CA CYS A 67 8.14 -9.57 -2.22
C CYS A 67 7.54 -8.37 -2.96
N TRP A 68 7.41 -8.50 -4.29
CA TRP A 68 6.73 -7.50 -5.11
C TRP A 68 5.22 -7.42 -4.85
N TYR A 69 4.59 -8.50 -4.40
CA TYR A 69 3.17 -8.48 -4.04
C TYR A 69 2.92 -7.68 -2.76
N ASP A 70 3.89 -7.61 -1.84
CA ASP A 70 3.81 -6.73 -0.66
C ASP A 70 3.92 -5.27 -1.04
N MET A 71 4.88 -4.95 -1.92
CA MET A 71 4.98 -3.61 -2.49
C MET A 71 3.71 -3.20 -3.25
N LEU A 72 3.09 -4.13 -3.97
CA LEU A 72 1.82 -3.90 -4.63
C LEU A 72 0.67 -3.69 -3.62
N GLY A 73 0.62 -4.49 -2.56
CA GLY A 73 -0.34 -4.32 -1.47
C GLY A 73 -0.22 -2.94 -0.83
N ASN A 74 1.01 -2.51 -0.53
CA ASN A 74 1.28 -1.16 0.00
C ASN A 74 0.78 -0.07 -0.97
N ALA A 75 1.07 -0.21 -2.26
CA ALA A 75 0.64 0.76 -3.27
C ALA A 75 -0.89 0.83 -3.40
N ILE A 76 -1.60 -0.30 -3.32
CA ILE A 76 -3.06 -0.35 -3.32
C ILE A 76 -3.62 0.35 -2.08
N GLY A 77 -3.07 0.07 -0.89
CA GLY A 77 -3.48 0.73 0.36
C GLY A 77 -3.31 2.25 0.30
N ILE A 78 -2.16 2.73 -0.18
CA ILE A 78 -1.88 4.15 -0.40
C ILE A 78 -2.88 4.75 -1.40
N ALA A 79 -3.14 4.09 -2.53
CA ALA A 79 -4.07 4.59 -3.54
C ALA A 79 -5.51 4.71 -3.01
N LEU A 80 -5.95 3.74 -2.21
CA LEU A 80 -7.26 3.79 -1.55
C LEU A 80 -7.35 4.93 -0.52
N ALA A 81 -6.29 5.15 0.26
CA ALA A 81 -6.23 6.26 1.20
C ALA A 81 -6.25 7.61 0.48
N LEU A 82 -5.49 7.74 -0.61
CA LEU A 82 -5.49 8.94 -1.46
C LEU A 82 -6.88 9.24 -2.03
N MET A 83 -7.60 8.22 -2.50
CA MET A 83 -8.98 8.39 -2.97
C MET A 83 -9.86 8.99 -1.86
N MET A 84 -9.75 8.50 -0.62
CA MET A 84 -10.52 9.01 0.51
C MET A 84 -10.08 10.41 0.94
N ILE A 85 -8.78 10.70 0.94
CA ILE A 85 -8.23 12.02 1.27
C ILE A 85 -8.70 13.07 0.26
N CYS A 86 -8.70 12.76 -1.04
CA CYS A 86 -9.16 13.68 -2.08
C CYS A 86 -10.67 13.94 -2.03
N LEU A 87 -11.45 13.02 -1.46
CA LEU A 87 -12.90 13.16 -1.28
C LEU A 87 -13.28 13.73 0.09
N ALA A 88 -12.31 13.91 0.98
CA ALA A 88 -12.57 14.40 2.33
C ALA A 88 -12.94 15.89 2.32
N PRO A 89 -13.79 16.33 3.27
CA PRO A 89 -14.09 17.75 3.42
C PRO A 89 -12.83 18.56 3.75
N GLU A 90 -12.83 19.81 3.31
CA GLU A 90 -11.77 20.75 3.62
C GLU A 90 -11.55 20.86 5.14
N GLY A 91 -10.28 20.89 5.56
CA GLY A 91 -9.89 21.01 6.97
C GLY A 91 -9.65 19.70 7.72
N LEU A 92 -9.89 18.52 7.14
CA LEU A 92 -9.64 17.24 7.84
C LEU A 92 -8.14 16.89 7.95
N TYR A 93 -7.38 17.06 6.86
CA TYR A 93 -5.94 16.72 6.80
C TYR A 93 -5.02 17.95 6.81
N TYR A 94 -5.59 19.13 6.59
CA TYR A 94 -4.86 20.40 6.57
C TYR A 94 -5.57 21.36 7.53
N PRO A 95 -5.25 21.30 8.84
CA PRO A 95 -5.72 22.30 9.80
C PRO A 95 -5.06 23.67 9.60
#